data_AF-A0A4U7EZM7-F1
#
_entry.id   AF-A0A4U7EZM7-F1
#
_cell.length_a   1.000
_cell.length_b   1.000
_cell.length_c   1.000
_cell.angle_alpha   90.00
_cell.angle_beta   90.00
_cell.angle_gamma   90.00
#
_symmetry.space_group_name_H-M   'P 1'
#
loop_
_entity.id
_entity.type
_entity.pdbx_description
1 polymer ?
#
loop_
_entity_poly.entity_id
_entity_poly.type
_entity_poly.pdbx_seq_one_letter_code
_entity_poly.pdbx_strand_id
1 'polypeptide(L)'
;TMADVDVANYPFTTIDANRGVTHVRTECPCLDRDERCGNERCRAGKRYVPVELLDVAGLVPGAHEGKGLGNQFLDELTNADVVVNVVDASGATNAEGEPVEPGSRDPLDDVDFIEEEMDLWLTGIVDRNWEGVERKSRSPEFDIEAALTDMLTGFGASEHDVAAVLRGLEYPGDPKAWTDDDREALARAVRRRTKPIVVVANKVDAAPEGAVDRIREGTDKPVVPATADGERALRRAAEAGVVDYDPGDESFEVVGDVSESQRAGLDAIADAMASHGGTGVQAALNAAVYDRLDRITVYPVQDAGKWTDGTGNVLPDAHLLPAGSTPPDLAYAVHTDIGEGYLHAVDARSSRRIGESHELSEGDVIKIVSTAGP
;
A
#
# COMPACT_ATOMS: atom_id res chain seq x y z
N THR A 1 0.40 -11.95 4.50
CA THR A 1 1.46 -12.84 5.01
C THR A 1 0.83 -14.19 5.37
N MET A 2 1.60 -15.28 5.46
CA MET A 2 1.13 -16.56 6.02
C MET A 2 1.68 -16.81 7.42
N ALA A 3 2.14 -15.74 8.08
CA ALA A 3 2.55 -15.80 9.47
C ALA A 3 1.34 -16.30 10.30
N ASP A 4 1.61 -17.18 11.27
CA ASP A 4 0.64 -17.55 12.30
C ASP A 4 0.37 -16.31 13.17
N VAL A 5 -0.53 -15.46 12.71
CA VAL A 5 -1.17 -14.41 13.50
C VAL A 5 -2.52 -14.98 13.96
N ASP A 6 -2.87 -14.77 15.23
CA ASP A 6 -4.16 -15.22 15.76
C ASP A 6 -5.31 -14.60 14.95
N VAL A 7 -5.98 -15.43 14.15
CA VAL A 7 -7.19 -15.08 13.40
C VAL A 7 -8.36 -15.13 14.37
N ALA A 8 -8.59 -14.02 15.06
CA ALA A 8 -9.78 -13.81 15.89
C ALA A 8 -10.59 -12.65 15.33
N ASN A 9 -11.92 -12.71 15.45
CA ASN A 9 -12.82 -11.60 15.08
C ASN A 9 -12.72 -10.40 16.03
N TYR A 10 -11.81 -10.39 17.00
CA TYR A 10 -11.68 -9.33 18.01
C TYR A 10 -10.44 -8.47 17.74
N PRO A 11 -10.51 -7.13 17.88
CA PRO A 11 -9.45 -6.19 17.49
C PRO A 11 -8.14 -6.20 18.32
N PHE A 12 -7.77 -7.29 19.01
CA PHE A 12 -6.74 -7.25 20.07
C PHE A 12 -5.73 -8.40 20.08
N THR A 13 -5.42 -9.04 18.95
CA THR A 13 -4.52 -10.19 18.97
C THR A 13 -3.02 -9.85 18.96
N THR A 14 -2.61 -8.59 18.77
CA THR A 14 -1.19 -8.23 18.60
C THR A 14 -0.81 -6.97 19.40
N ILE A 15 0.21 -7.12 20.28
CA ILE A 15 0.70 -6.09 21.23
C ILE A 15 1.91 -5.32 20.66
N ASP A 16 2.57 -5.84 19.63
CA ASP A 16 3.64 -5.19 18.85
C ASP A 16 3.20 -5.17 17.38
N ALA A 17 3.43 -4.09 16.60
CA ALA A 17 3.27 -4.15 15.15
C ALA A 17 4.03 -5.36 14.59
N ASN A 18 3.29 -6.32 14.03
CA ASN A 18 3.91 -7.36 13.25
C ASN A 18 4.32 -6.77 11.91
N ARG A 19 5.57 -6.31 11.82
CA ARG A 19 6.20 -6.02 10.53
C ARG A 19 6.31 -7.31 9.73
N GLY A 20 5.53 -7.40 8.67
CA GLY A 20 5.52 -8.51 7.72
C GLY A 20 6.11 -8.10 6.38
N VAL A 21 6.44 -9.10 5.56
CA VAL A 21 6.72 -8.89 4.14
C VAL A 21 5.60 -9.53 3.34
N THR A 22 4.94 -8.74 2.50
CA THR A 22 4.01 -9.22 1.48
C THR A 22 4.55 -8.88 0.10
N HIS A 23 3.81 -9.22 -0.96
CA HIS A 23 4.24 -8.94 -2.32
C HIS A 23 3.12 -8.26 -3.09
N VAL A 24 3.49 -7.30 -3.93
CA VAL A 24 2.66 -6.82 -5.03
C VAL A 24 3.01 -7.58 -6.30
N ARG A 25 2.03 -7.72 -7.19
CA ARG A 25 2.14 -8.52 -8.40
C ARG A 25 2.11 -7.60 -9.62
N THR A 26 3.11 -7.73 -10.49
CA THR A 26 3.16 -7.11 -11.82
C THR A 26 3.51 -8.13 -12.90
N GLU A 27 3.35 -7.75 -14.16
CA GLU A 27 3.82 -8.54 -15.29
C GLU A 27 5.34 -8.50 -15.39
N CYS A 28 5.96 -9.67 -15.52
CA CYS A 28 7.40 -9.78 -15.63
C CYS A 28 7.85 -9.55 -17.08
N PRO A 29 8.84 -8.67 -17.33
CA PRO A 29 9.44 -8.49 -18.64
C PRO A 29 10.02 -9.77 -19.26
N CYS A 30 10.24 -10.83 -18.49
CA CYS A 30 10.68 -12.12 -19.05
C CYS A 30 9.69 -12.74 -20.05
N LEU A 31 8.45 -12.24 -20.11
CA LEU A 31 7.49 -12.61 -21.15
C LEU A 31 7.95 -12.18 -22.56
N ASP A 32 8.74 -11.11 -22.67
CA ASP A 32 9.30 -10.61 -23.92
C ASP A 32 10.53 -11.40 -24.40
N ARG A 33 10.94 -12.42 -23.63
CA ARG A 33 12.09 -13.27 -23.92
C ARG A 33 11.67 -14.70 -24.25
N ASP A 34 12.51 -15.38 -25.01
CA ASP A 34 12.35 -16.82 -25.31
C ASP A 34 12.49 -17.67 -24.04
N GLU A 35 13.43 -17.31 -23.18
CA GLU A 35 13.68 -17.98 -21.90
C GLU A 35 13.16 -17.12 -20.74
N ARG A 36 12.40 -17.75 -19.84
CA ARG A 36 11.90 -17.13 -18.61
C ARG A 36 13.08 -16.85 -17.66
N CYS A 37 12.89 -15.89 -16.75
CA CYS A 37 13.99 -15.42 -15.90
C CYS A 37 14.47 -16.44 -14.85
N GLY A 38 13.67 -17.48 -14.55
CA GLY A 38 14.02 -18.49 -13.54
C GLY A 38 14.11 -17.94 -12.10
N ASN A 39 13.68 -16.70 -11.88
CA ASN A 39 13.73 -16.04 -10.58
C ASN A 39 12.64 -16.61 -9.65
N GLU A 40 12.98 -16.88 -8.39
CA GLU A 40 12.06 -17.46 -7.39
C GLU A 40 10.81 -16.61 -7.13
N ARG A 41 10.90 -15.29 -7.38
CA ARG A 41 9.80 -14.33 -7.27
C ARG A 41 9.04 -14.14 -8.58
N CYS A 42 9.31 -14.95 -9.60
CA CYS A 42 8.59 -14.94 -10.86
C CYS A 42 7.92 -16.30 -11.10
N ARG A 43 6.60 -16.31 -11.21
CA ARG A 43 5.81 -17.54 -11.47
C ARG A 43 5.00 -17.35 -12.73
N ALA A 44 5.29 -18.17 -13.76
CA ALA A 44 4.60 -18.10 -15.05
C ALA A 44 4.51 -16.68 -15.67
N GLY A 45 5.52 -15.84 -15.47
CA GLY A 45 5.53 -14.45 -15.95
C GLY A 45 4.90 -13.42 -15.00
N LYS A 46 4.44 -13.84 -13.83
CA LYS A 46 3.93 -12.98 -12.74
C LYS A 46 5.10 -12.66 -11.80
N ARG A 47 5.51 -11.40 -11.70
CA ARG A 47 6.56 -10.94 -10.78
C ARG A 47 5.94 -10.52 -9.45
N TYR A 48 6.48 -11.05 -8.36
CA TYR A 48 6.14 -10.69 -6.99
C TYR A 48 7.22 -9.78 -6.40
N VAL A 49 6.91 -8.50 -6.26
CA VAL A 49 7.82 -7.48 -5.71
C VAL A 49 7.54 -7.32 -4.21
N PRO A 50 8.54 -7.51 -3.34
CA PRO A 50 8.30 -7.45 -1.89
C PRO A 50 7.97 -6.02 -1.45
N VAL A 51 7.02 -5.91 -0.53
CA VAL A 51 6.66 -4.69 0.18
C VAL A 51 6.51 -4.97 1.68
N GLU A 52 6.84 -3.98 2.50
CA GLU A 52 6.61 -4.08 3.95
C GLU A 52 5.11 -3.93 4.24
N LEU A 53 4.59 -4.79 5.10
CA LEU A 53 3.23 -4.74 5.59
C LEU A 53 3.27 -4.50 7.09
N LEU A 54 2.63 -3.42 7.54
CA LEU A 54 2.44 -3.14 8.95
C LEU A 54 1.05 -3.66 9.35
N ASP A 55 1.03 -4.67 10.20
CA ASP A 55 -0.21 -5.17 10.80
C ASP A 55 -0.58 -4.27 11.98
N VAL A 56 -1.54 -3.38 11.76
CA VAL A 56 -2.02 -2.42 12.76
C VAL A 56 -3.33 -2.96 13.32
N ALA A 57 -3.40 -3.12 14.65
CA ALA A 57 -4.62 -3.57 15.31
C ALA A 57 -5.78 -2.59 15.06
N GLY A 58 -7.01 -3.11 15.10
CA GLY A 58 -8.21 -2.30 14.84
C GLY A 58 -8.32 -1.12 15.82
N LEU A 59 -8.57 0.08 15.28
CA LEU A 59 -8.82 1.26 16.09
C LEU A 59 -10.17 1.12 16.81
N VAL A 60 -10.22 1.56 18.06
CA VAL A 60 -11.45 1.70 18.84
C VAL A 60 -11.80 3.19 18.98
N PRO A 61 -13.09 3.54 19.10
CA PRO A 61 -13.49 4.94 19.21
C PRO A 61 -12.77 5.70 20.33
N GLY A 62 -12.23 6.87 19.99
CA GLY A 62 -11.45 7.70 20.91
C GLY A 62 -9.98 7.28 21.05
N ALA A 63 -9.43 6.54 20.07
CA ALA A 63 -8.01 6.19 20.02
C ALA A 63 -7.12 7.45 19.97
N HIS A 64 -7.56 8.49 19.25
CA HIS A 64 -6.88 9.78 19.16
C HIS A 64 -6.78 10.54 20.49
N GLU A 65 -7.67 10.28 21.46
CA GLU A 65 -7.66 10.94 22.78
C GLU A 65 -6.57 10.38 23.72
N GLY A 66 -5.75 9.42 23.27
CA GLY A 66 -4.73 8.77 24.09
C GLY A 66 -5.29 7.77 25.11
N LYS A 67 -6.55 7.35 24.95
CA LYS A 67 -7.16 6.29 25.76
C LYS A 67 -6.76 4.91 25.21
N GLY A 68 -5.98 4.16 25.98
CA GLY A 68 -5.62 2.77 25.66
C GLY A 68 -4.43 2.62 24.70
N LEU A 69 -4.34 1.46 24.03
CA LEU A 69 -3.27 1.13 23.08
C LEU A 69 -3.41 1.88 21.73
N GLY A 70 -4.55 2.53 21.48
CA GLY A 70 -4.91 3.26 20.26
C GLY A 70 -3.84 4.23 19.75
N ASN A 71 -3.24 5.02 20.64
CA ASN A 71 -2.22 5.99 20.24
C ASN A 71 -0.93 5.34 19.76
N GLN A 72 -0.54 4.17 20.31
CA GLN A 72 0.65 3.45 19.84
C GLN A 72 0.45 2.94 18.41
N PHE A 73 -0.77 2.50 18.06
CA PHE A 73 -1.11 2.08 16.71
C PHE A 73 -1.10 3.24 15.72
N LEU A 74 -1.64 4.39 16.11
CA LEU A 74 -1.60 5.60 15.28
C LEU A 74 -0.15 6.07 15.06
N ASP A 75 0.71 5.97 16.07
CA ASP A 75 2.14 6.25 15.92
C ASP A 75 2.83 5.32 14.90
N GLU A 76 2.41 4.05 14.80
CA GLU A 76 2.92 3.12 13.78
C GLU A 76 2.49 3.49 12.36
N LEU A 77 1.26 4.00 12.18
CA LEU A 77 0.75 4.49 10.89
C LEU A 77 1.62 5.61 10.32
N THR A 78 2.36 6.35 11.15
CA THR A 78 3.38 7.32 10.72
C THR A 78 4.35 6.72 9.70
N ASN A 79 4.75 5.46 9.90
CA ASN A 79 5.71 4.76 9.04
C ASN A 79 5.07 4.11 7.80
N ALA A 80 3.74 4.16 7.65
CA ALA A 80 3.05 3.61 6.50
C ALA A 80 2.96 4.65 5.37
N ASP A 81 3.18 4.23 4.12
CA ASP A 81 2.97 5.10 2.95
C ASP A 81 1.49 5.12 2.50
N VAL A 82 0.76 4.02 2.73
CA VAL A 82 -0.64 3.82 2.33
C VAL A 82 -1.36 2.95 3.36
N VAL A 83 -2.65 3.23 3.58
CA VAL A 83 -3.50 2.48 4.51
C VAL A 83 -4.46 1.59 3.71
N VAL A 84 -4.46 0.31 4.04
CA VAL A 84 -5.43 -0.67 3.53
C VAL A 84 -6.49 -0.88 4.61
N ASN A 85 -7.60 -0.15 4.52
CA ASN A 85 -8.68 -0.21 5.49
C ASN A 85 -9.62 -1.39 5.18
N VAL A 86 -9.55 -2.45 5.97
CA VAL A 86 -10.37 -3.65 5.78
C VAL A 86 -11.70 -3.49 6.50
N VAL A 87 -12.79 -3.45 5.75
CA VAL A 87 -14.16 -3.32 6.28
C VAL A 87 -14.98 -4.58 6.03
N ASP A 88 -15.91 -4.90 6.92
CA ASP A 88 -16.82 -6.03 6.75
C ASP A 88 -17.99 -5.65 5.82
N ALA A 89 -17.91 -6.03 4.55
CA ALA A 89 -18.93 -5.73 3.57
C ALA A 89 -20.28 -6.40 3.86
N SER A 90 -20.30 -7.45 4.69
CA SER A 90 -21.54 -8.13 5.08
C SER A 90 -22.34 -7.38 6.14
N GLY A 91 -21.73 -6.42 6.83
CA GLY A 91 -22.35 -5.72 7.96
C GLY A 91 -22.73 -6.65 9.12
N ALA A 92 -22.05 -7.81 9.22
CA ALA A 92 -22.30 -8.84 10.22
C ALA A 92 -21.35 -8.73 11.43
N THR A 93 -20.75 -7.56 11.63
CA THR A 93 -19.83 -7.29 12.76
C THR A 93 -20.17 -5.94 13.41
N ASN A 94 -20.22 -5.87 14.75
CA ASN A 94 -20.45 -4.62 15.48
C ASN A 94 -19.16 -3.77 15.64
N ALA A 95 -19.24 -2.64 16.35
CA ALA A 95 -18.11 -1.73 16.56
C ALA A 95 -16.95 -2.35 17.34
N GLU A 96 -17.23 -3.36 18.15
CA GLU A 96 -16.26 -4.09 18.94
C GLU A 96 -15.70 -5.34 18.24
N GLY A 97 -16.13 -5.63 17.00
CA GLY A 97 -15.70 -6.82 16.26
C GLY A 97 -16.57 -8.08 16.50
N GLU A 98 -17.65 -7.98 17.26
CA GLU A 98 -18.49 -9.12 17.60
C GLU A 98 -19.48 -9.47 16.47
N PRO A 99 -19.71 -10.77 16.18
CA PRO A 99 -20.67 -11.19 15.17
C PRO A 99 -22.10 -10.74 15.49
N VAL A 100 -22.75 -10.13 14.51
CA VAL A 100 -24.17 -9.73 14.52
C VAL A 100 -24.86 -10.23 13.25
N GLU A 101 -26.18 -10.07 13.15
CA GLU A 101 -26.90 -10.46 11.93
C GLU A 101 -26.39 -9.64 10.73
N PRO A 102 -26.19 -10.24 9.54
CA PRO A 102 -25.76 -9.50 8.35
C PRO A 102 -26.65 -8.30 8.05
N GLY A 103 -26.03 -7.16 7.73
CA GLY A 103 -26.70 -5.88 7.52
C GLY A 103 -27.12 -5.13 8.78
N SER A 104 -26.70 -5.57 9.97
CA SER A 104 -26.96 -4.85 11.24
C SER A 104 -26.19 -3.53 11.36
N ARG A 105 -25.09 -3.39 10.62
CA ARG A 105 -24.24 -2.20 10.60
C ARG A 105 -23.91 -1.78 9.18
N ASP A 106 -23.81 -0.48 8.94
CA ASP A 106 -23.38 0.07 7.67
C ASP A 106 -21.84 0.03 7.59
N PRO A 107 -21.23 -0.68 6.62
CA PRO A 107 -19.78 -0.70 6.47
C PRO A 107 -19.18 0.69 6.20
N LEU A 108 -19.97 1.66 5.72
CA LEU A 108 -19.53 3.04 5.54
C LEU A 108 -19.21 3.72 6.88
N ASP A 109 -19.91 3.35 7.96
CA ASP A 109 -19.61 3.88 9.29
C ASP A 109 -18.17 3.52 9.71
N ASP A 110 -17.68 2.33 9.34
CA ASP A 110 -16.29 1.92 9.62
C ASP A 110 -15.26 2.64 8.74
N VAL A 111 -15.64 2.97 7.50
CA VAL A 111 -14.77 3.75 6.60
C VAL A 111 -14.58 5.16 7.15
N ASP A 112 -15.68 5.83 7.50
CA ASP A 112 -15.68 7.20 8.01
C ASP A 112 -15.01 7.27 9.39
N PHE A 113 -15.25 6.27 10.23
CA PHE A 113 -14.65 6.17 11.55
C PHE A 113 -13.11 6.17 11.52
N ILE A 114 -12.50 5.30 10.71
CA ILE A 114 -11.04 5.22 10.61
C ILE A 114 -10.46 6.53 10.06
N GLU A 115 -11.14 7.13 9.08
CA GLU A 115 -10.74 8.41 8.53
C GLU A 115 -10.78 9.54 9.57
N GLU A 116 -11.86 9.64 10.34
CA GLU A 116 -12.04 10.64 11.38
C GLU A 116 -11.00 10.48 12.50
N GLU A 117 -10.76 9.27 12.98
CA GLU A 117 -9.75 9.01 14.02
C GLU A 117 -8.33 9.41 13.57
N MET A 118 -7.98 9.15 12.31
CA MET A 118 -6.69 9.56 11.75
C MET A 118 -6.58 11.09 11.62
N ASP A 119 -7.66 11.76 11.21
CA ASP A 119 -7.70 13.22 11.12
C ASP A 119 -7.56 13.86 12.51
N LEU A 120 -8.29 13.37 13.50
CA LEU A 120 -8.24 13.87 14.88
C LEU A 120 -6.90 13.59 15.55
N TRP A 121 -6.29 12.43 15.29
CA TRP A 121 -4.96 12.10 15.78
C TRP A 121 -3.91 13.10 15.28
N LEU A 122 -3.89 13.36 13.97
CA LEU A 122 -2.93 14.32 13.39
C LEU A 122 -3.24 15.75 13.82
N THR A 123 -4.52 16.11 13.99
CA THR A 123 -4.93 17.41 14.54
C THR A 123 -4.38 17.59 15.95
N GLY A 124 -4.55 16.60 16.82
CA GLY A 124 -4.01 16.63 18.18
C GLY A 124 -2.48 16.74 18.21
N ILE A 125 -1.77 16.16 17.22
CA ILE A 125 -0.33 16.34 17.05
C ILE A 125 0.02 17.78 16.66
N VAL A 126 -0.67 18.33 15.65
CA VAL A 126 -0.46 19.70 15.18
C VAL A 126 -0.69 20.68 16.33
N ASP A 127 -1.78 20.53 17.07
CA ASP A 127 -2.12 21.36 18.24
C ASP A 127 -1.01 21.35 19.30
N ARG A 128 -0.51 20.15 19.66
CA ARG A 128 0.57 20.02 20.66
C ARG A 128 1.86 20.72 20.24
N ASN A 129 2.14 20.79 18.94
CA ASN A 129 3.36 21.38 18.40
C ASN A 129 3.19 22.82 17.93
N TRP A 130 1.95 23.35 17.90
CA TRP A 130 1.63 24.66 17.33
C TRP A 130 2.29 25.81 18.08
N GLU A 131 2.41 25.72 19.41
CA GLU A 131 3.10 26.74 20.22
C GLU A 131 4.57 26.93 19.76
N GLY A 132 5.19 25.86 19.23
CA GLY A 132 6.49 25.90 18.58
C GLY A 132 6.52 26.82 17.36
N VAL A 133 5.54 26.68 16.48
CA VAL A 133 5.39 27.48 15.25
C VAL A 133 5.10 28.93 15.58
N GLU A 134 4.17 29.20 16.50
CA GLU A 134 3.86 30.58 16.94
C GLU A 134 5.06 31.30 17.57
N ARG A 135 5.96 30.55 18.22
CA ARG A 135 7.19 31.12 18.77
C ARG A 135 8.18 31.45 17.66
N LYS A 136 8.34 30.54 16.69
CA LYS A 136 9.19 30.75 15.49
C LYS A 136 8.69 31.93 14.64
N SER A 137 7.37 32.17 14.59
CA SER A 137 6.76 33.26 13.81
C SER A 137 7.13 34.68 14.22
N ARG A 138 7.77 34.83 15.39
CA ARG A 138 8.28 36.13 15.86
C ARG A 138 9.59 36.54 15.18
N SER A 139 10.26 35.61 14.49
CA SER A 139 11.47 35.90 13.73
C SER A 139 11.14 36.61 12.41
N PRO A 140 11.89 37.65 11.99
CA PRO A 140 11.74 38.25 10.67
C PRO A 140 12.02 37.28 9.50
N GLU A 141 12.76 36.21 9.76
CA GLU A 141 13.11 35.16 8.78
C GLU A 141 12.14 33.97 8.82
N PHE A 142 10.98 34.13 9.47
CA PHE A 142 10.01 33.05 9.59
C PHE A 142 9.43 32.68 8.23
N ASP A 143 9.52 31.39 7.93
CA ASP A 143 8.85 30.76 6.81
C ASP A 143 7.90 29.70 7.35
N ILE A 144 6.60 29.84 7.04
CA ILE A 144 5.57 28.92 7.52
C ILE A 144 5.70 27.54 6.86
N GLU A 145 6.08 27.48 5.59
CA GLU A 145 6.24 26.23 4.85
C GLU A 145 7.39 25.42 5.44
N ALA A 146 8.53 26.06 5.72
CA ALA A 146 9.66 25.41 6.39
C ALA A 146 9.30 24.97 7.81
N ALA A 147 8.61 25.82 8.59
CA ALA A 147 8.24 25.48 9.97
C ALA A 147 7.23 24.32 10.05
N LEU A 148 6.29 24.24 9.11
CA LEU A 148 5.34 23.13 9.01
C LEU A 148 6.00 21.88 8.46
N THR A 149 6.95 22.00 7.52
CA THR A 149 7.75 20.87 7.03
C THR A 149 8.56 20.24 8.17
N ASP A 150 9.25 21.05 8.97
CA ASP A 150 9.98 20.59 10.17
C ASP A 150 9.07 19.80 11.13
N MET A 151 7.84 20.26 11.31
CA MET A 151 6.87 19.61 12.20
C MET A 151 6.34 18.30 11.59
N LEU A 152 6.01 18.33 10.29
CA LEU A 152 5.24 17.29 9.63
C LEU A 152 6.11 16.19 8.99
N THR A 153 7.41 16.42 8.84
CA THR A 153 8.34 15.40 8.33
C THR A 153 8.39 14.16 9.22
N GLY A 154 8.20 14.34 10.53
CA GLY A 154 8.06 13.23 11.48
C GLY A 154 6.89 12.30 11.18
N PHE A 155 5.92 12.74 10.36
CA PHE A 155 4.70 12.01 9.97
C PHE A 155 4.69 11.60 8.49
N GLY A 156 5.86 11.68 7.84
CA GLY A 156 6.06 11.29 6.45
C GLY A 156 5.67 12.36 5.43
N ALA A 157 5.44 13.62 5.84
CA ALA A 157 5.23 14.71 4.88
C ALA A 157 6.58 15.19 4.33
N SER A 158 6.73 15.23 3.01
CA SER A 158 7.85 15.91 2.36
C SER A 158 7.60 17.43 2.28
N GLU A 159 8.66 18.20 2.01
CA GLU A 159 8.54 19.63 1.68
C GLU A 159 7.55 19.86 0.53
N HIS A 160 7.58 19.00 -0.50
CA HIS A 160 6.65 19.06 -1.62
C HIS A 160 5.20 18.85 -1.18
N ASP A 161 4.95 17.95 -0.21
CA ASP A 161 3.61 17.68 0.28
C ASP A 161 3.05 18.85 1.08
N VAL A 162 3.84 19.43 1.98
CA VAL A 162 3.44 20.60 2.76
C VAL A 162 3.19 21.79 1.84
N ALA A 163 4.08 22.04 0.88
CA ALA A 163 3.92 23.11 -0.09
C ALA A 163 2.64 22.93 -0.94
N ALA A 164 2.34 21.71 -1.36
CA ALA A 164 1.11 21.42 -2.11
C ALA A 164 -0.15 21.63 -1.27
N VAL A 165 -0.13 21.21 0.00
CA VAL A 165 -1.23 21.41 0.94
C VAL A 165 -1.48 22.90 1.18
N LEU A 166 -0.44 23.68 1.48
CA LEU A 166 -0.58 25.11 1.73
C LEU A 166 -1.13 25.86 0.51
N ARG A 167 -0.72 25.51 -0.70
CA ARG A 167 -1.30 26.11 -1.93
C ARG A 167 -2.80 25.85 -2.11
N GLY A 168 -3.32 24.76 -1.52
CA GLY A 168 -4.73 24.37 -1.61
C GLY A 168 -5.59 24.83 -0.43
N LEU A 169 -4.98 25.36 0.63
CA LEU A 169 -5.67 25.83 1.83
C LEU A 169 -5.72 27.35 1.87
N GLU A 170 -6.84 27.88 2.35
CA GLU A 170 -6.90 29.27 2.80
C GLU A 170 -6.49 29.28 4.28
N TYR A 171 -5.45 30.03 4.62
CA TYR A 171 -4.97 30.11 5.99
C TYR A 171 -4.45 31.51 6.33
N PRO A 172 -4.52 31.93 7.62
CA PRO A 172 -3.95 33.19 8.05
C PRO A 172 -2.42 33.20 7.91
N GLY A 173 -1.85 34.29 7.38
CA GLY A 173 -0.39 34.42 7.25
C GLY A 173 0.36 34.49 8.59
N ASP A 174 -0.31 34.89 9.67
CA ASP A 174 0.23 34.83 11.03
C ASP A 174 -0.24 33.53 11.72
N PRO A 175 0.67 32.62 12.12
CA PRO A 175 0.31 31.41 12.86
C PRO A 175 -0.51 31.62 14.13
N LYS A 176 -0.43 32.81 14.76
CA LYS A 176 -1.25 33.13 15.95
C LYS A 176 -2.72 33.37 15.64
N ALA A 177 -3.04 33.66 14.39
CA ALA A 177 -4.41 33.87 13.94
C ALA A 177 -5.09 32.57 13.52
N TRP A 178 -4.37 31.45 13.49
CA TRP A 178 -4.93 30.15 13.15
C TRP A 178 -5.87 29.67 14.25
N THR A 179 -7.09 29.34 13.86
CA THR A 179 -8.07 28.69 14.74
C THR A 179 -7.80 27.20 14.85
N ASP A 180 -8.57 26.53 15.72
CA ASP A 180 -8.58 25.07 15.81
C ASP A 180 -9.00 24.46 14.45
N ASP A 181 -10.02 25.02 13.81
CA ASP A 181 -10.49 24.62 12.47
C ASP A 181 -9.40 24.73 11.39
N ASP A 182 -8.57 25.79 11.42
CA ASP A 182 -7.46 25.94 10.45
C ASP A 182 -6.42 24.82 10.62
N ARG A 183 -6.14 24.44 11.86
CA ARG A 183 -5.17 23.37 12.20
C ARG A 183 -5.72 21.99 11.88
N GLU A 184 -7.01 21.76 12.11
CA GLU A 184 -7.70 20.54 11.68
C GLU A 184 -7.71 20.43 10.14
N ALA A 185 -7.98 21.52 9.43
CA ALA A 185 -7.95 21.55 7.97
C ALA A 185 -6.55 21.21 7.42
N LEU A 186 -5.50 21.75 8.03
CA LEU A 186 -4.11 21.39 7.72
C LEU A 186 -3.85 19.90 7.97
N ALA A 187 -4.20 19.40 9.15
CA ALA A 187 -4.00 17.99 9.50
C ALA A 187 -4.71 17.05 8.51
N ARG A 188 -5.99 17.28 8.25
CA ARG A 188 -6.76 16.50 7.27
C ARG A 188 -6.14 16.54 5.88
N ALA A 189 -5.73 17.72 5.40
CA ALA A 189 -5.12 17.86 4.08
C ALA A 189 -3.77 17.12 3.98
N VAL A 190 -2.96 17.17 5.04
CA VAL A 190 -1.69 16.42 5.11
C VAL A 190 -1.96 14.92 5.15
N ARG A 191 -2.85 14.43 6.03
CA ARG A 191 -3.19 13.00 6.16
C ARG A 191 -3.68 12.43 4.83
N ARG A 192 -4.57 13.13 4.12
CA ARG A 192 -5.07 12.69 2.80
C ARG A 192 -3.96 12.49 1.78
N ARG A 193 -2.87 13.25 1.89
CA ARG A 193 -1.73 13.21 0.97
C ARG A 193 -0.67 12.20 1.38
N THR A 194 -0.36 12.12 2.67
CA THR A 194 0.73 11.28 3.21
C THR A 194 0.27 9.90 3.65
N LYS A 195 -1.03 9.71 3.88
CA LYS A 195 -1.66 8.45 4.31
C LYS A 195 -2.93 8.19 3.48
N PRO A 196 -2.81 8.07 2.15
CA PRO A 196 -3.94 7.69 1.32
C PRO A 196 -4.54 6.35 1.76
N ILE A 197 -5.86 6.23 1.65
CA ILE A 197 -6.61 5.04 2.06
C ILE A 197 -7.14 4.29 0.83
N VAL A 198 -7.01 2.96 0.85
CA VAL A 198 -7.74 2.03 -0.02
C VAL A 198 -8.65 1.20 0.88
N VAL A 199 -9.94 1.14 0.53
CA VAL A 199 -10.94 0.36 1.27
C VAL A 199 -11.00 -1.05 0.70
N VAL A 200 -10.88 -2.05 1.57
CA VAL A 200 -11.04 -3.46 1.23
C VAL A 200 -12.37 -3.92 1.80
N ALA A 201 -13.37 -4.05 0.94
CA ALA A 201 -14.67 -4.58 1.28
C ALA A 201 -14.57 -6.10 1.41
N ASN A 202 -14.21 -6.59 2.60
CA ASN A 202 -13.96 -7.99 2.89
C ASN A 202 -15.26 -8.77 3.18
N LYS A 203 -15.19 -10.10 3.16
CA LYS A 203 -16.31 -11.04 3.33
C LYS A 203 -17.39 -10.91 2.25
N VAL A 204 -16.97 -10.64 1.00
CA VAL A 204 -17.92 -10.58 -0.13
C VAL A 204 -18.65 -11.89 -0.38
N ASP A 205 -18.07 -13.01 0.04
CA ASP A 205 -18.69 -14.34 0.04
C ASP A 205 -19.91 -14.47 0.98
N ALA A 206 -20.05 -13.56 1.96
CA ALA A 206 -21.17 -13.49 2.89
C ALA A 206 -21.97 -12.19 2.78
N ALA A 207 -21.58 -11.28 1.87
CA ALA A 207 -22.18 -9.97 1.76
C ALA A 207 -23.51 -9.99 1.01
N PRO A 208 -24.49 -9.15 1.39
CA PRO A 208 -25.70 -8.95 0.59
C PRO A 208 -25.38 -8.47 -0.83
N GLU A 209 -26.24 -8.82 -1.78
CA GLU A 209 -26.14 -8.32 -3.16
C GLU A 209 -26.15 -6.78 -3.17
N GLY A 210 -25.25 -6.18 -3.95
CA GLY A 210 -25.08 -4.72 -4.05
C GLY A 210 -24.38 -4.06 -2.85
N ALA A 211 -23.92 -4.82 -1.83
CA ALA A 211 -23.20 -4.23 -0.70
C ALA A 211 -21.92 -3.50 -1.12
N VAL A 212 -21.11 -4.11 -1.98
CA VAL A 212 -19.87 -3.51 -2.49
C VAL A 212 -20.15 -2.23 -3.28
N ASP A 213 -21.21 -2.22 -4.10
CA ASP A 213 -21.57 -1.05 -4.90
C ASP A 213 -22.05 0.11 -4.02
N ARG A 214 -22.81 -0.17 -2.95
CA ARG A 214 -23.15 0.85 -1.94
C ARG A 214 -21.92 1.46 -1.29
N ILE A 215 -20.92 0.64 -0.93
CA ILE A 215 -19.67 1.14 -0.34
C ILE A 215 -18.94 2.04 -1.35
N ARG A 216 -18.85 1.61 -2.63
CA ARG A 216 -18.25 2.40 -3.73
C ARG A 216 -18.96 3.73 -3.96
N GLU A 217 -20.28 3.76 -3.86
CA GLU A 217 -21.08 4.98 -4.05
C GLU A 217 -20.99 5.91 -2.83
N GLY A 218 -20.77 5.36 -1.64
CA GLY A 218 -20.73 6.09 -0.37
C GLY A 218 -19.37 6.68 -0.02
N THR A 219 -18.30 6.36 -0.73
CA THR A 219 -16.95 6.84 -0.43
C THR A 219 -16.20 7.31 -1.67
N ASP A 220 -15.33 8.30 -1.51
CA ASP A 220 -14.44 8.81 -2.55
C ASP A 220 -13.15 7.97 -2.71
N LYS A 221 -12.95 7.01 -1.79
CA LYS A 221 -11.77 6.15 -1.73
C LYS A 221 -11.92 4.96 -2.70
N PRO A 222 -10.81 4.45 -3.27
CA PRO A 222 -10.86 3.21 -4.03
C PRO A 222 -11.37 2.05 -3.16
N VAL A 223 -12.32 1.26 -3.68
CA VAL A 223 -12.90 0.11 -2.98
C VAL A 223 -12.61 -1.18 -3.75
N VAL A 224 -11.90 -2.11 -3.10
CA VAL A 224 -11.58 -3.42 -3.63
C VAL A 224 -12.39 -4.49 -2.90
N PRO A 225 -13.29 -5.23 -3.58
CA PRO A 225 -13.97 -6.37 -2.98
C PRO A 225 -12.96 -7.48 -2.67
N ALA A 226 -13.09 -8.15 -1.52
CA ALA A 226 -12.20 -9.25 -1.17
C ALA A 226 -12.86 -10.35 -0.32
N THR A 227 -12.30 -11.55 -0.42
CA THR A 227 -12.52 -12.66 0.52
C THR A 227 -11.18 -13.12 1.07
N ALA A 228 -10.80 -12.57 2.24
CA ALA A 228 -9.54 -12.89 2.88
C ALA A 228 -9.46 -14.36 3.33
N ASP A 229 -10.59 -14.92 3.79
CA ASP A 229 -10.67 -16.33 4.16
C ASP A 229 -10.58 -17.24 2.91
N GLY A 230 -11.20 -16.85 1.80
CA GLY A 230 -11.05 -17.53 0.51
C GLY A 230 -9.60 -17.54 0.02
N GLU A 231 -8.92 -16.39 0.04
CA GLU A 231 -7.50 -16.28 -0.29
C GLU A 231 -6.63 -17.18 0.60
N ARG A 232 -6.87 -17.18 1.92
CA ARG A 232 -6.12 -18.03 2.86
C ARG A 232 -6.36 -19.52 2.57
N ALA A 233 -7.59 -19.90 2.27
CA ALA A 233 -7.94 -21.28 1.92
C ALA A 233 -7.25 -21.73 0.63
N LEU A 234 -7.26 -20.92 -0.42
CA LEU A 234 -6.61 -21.25 -1.69
C LEU A 234 -5.09 -21.35 -1.57
N ARG A 235 -4.43 -20.44 -0.84
CA ARG A 235 -2.97 -20.52 -0.60
C ARG A 235 -2.59 -21.82 0.10
N ARG A 236 -3.31 -22.19 1.17
CA ARG A 236 -3.09 -23.46 1.89
C ARG A 236 -3.36 -24.67 1.00
N ALA A 237 -4.39 -24.62 0.17
CA ALA A 237 -4.70 -25.68 -0.77
C ALA A 237 -3.61 -25.82 -1.86
N ALA A 238 -3.04 -24.71 -2.34
CA ALA A 238 -1.96 -24.71 -3.32
C ALA A 238 -0.67 -25.28 -2.73
N GLU A 239 -0.31 -24.92 -1.49
CA GLU A 239 0.82 -25.52 -0.77
C GLU A 239 0.65 -27.02 -0.53
N ALA A 240 -0.59 -27.46 -0.30
CA ALA A 240 -0.91 -28.87 -0.16
C ALA A 240 -0.96 -29.62 -1.51
N GLY A 241 -0.77 -28.94 -2.64
CA GLY A 241 -0.85 -29.53 -3.98
C GLY A 241 -2.27 -29.95 -4.38
N VAL A 242 -3.29 -29.33 -3.76
CA VAL A 242 -4.71 -29.63 -4.01
C VAL A 242 -5.25 -28.78 -5.15
N VAL A 243 -4.80 -27.53 -5.27
CA VAL A 243 -5.19 -26.60 -6.34
C VAL A 243 -3.96 -26.00 -7.02
N ASP A 244 -4.10 -25.66 -8.30
CA ASP A 244 -3.19 -24.77 -9.00
C ASP A 244 -3.74 -23.34 -8.89
N TYR A 245 -3.04 -22.51 -8.12
CA TYR A 245 -3.42 -21.14 -7.81
C TYR A 245 -2.18 -20.33 -7.44
N ASP A 246 -1.97 -19.20 -8.11
CA ASP A 246 -1.08 -18.17 -7.61
C ASP A 246 -1.89 -17.01 -7.00
N PRO A 247 -1.40 -16.37 -5.93
CA PRO A 247 -2.03 -15.19 -5.35
C PRO A 247 -2.41 -14.13 -6.38
N GLY A 248 -3.69 -13.78 -6.40
CA GLY A 248 -4.27 -12.79 -7.32
C GLY A 248 -4.69 -13.33 -8.68
N ASP A 249 -4.67 -14.65 -8.90
CA ASP A 249 -5.33 -15.21 -10.07
C ASP A 249 -6.85 -15.05 -9.99
N GLU A 250 -7.48 -14.85 -11.15
CA GLU A 250 -8.94 -14.67 -11.27
C GLU A 250 -9.71 -15.98 -11.09
N SER A 251 -9.01 -17.11 -11.19
CA SER A 251 -9.56 -18.47 -11.03
C SER A 251 -8.46 -19.42 -10.53
N PHE A 252 -8.86 -20.63 -10.14
CA PHE A 252 -7.94 -21.72 -9.78
C PHE A 252 -8.42 -23.04 -10.39
N GLU A 253 -7.52 -24.02 -10.49
CA GLU A 253 -7.86 -25.37 -10.94
C GLU A 253 -7.67 -26.39 -9.81
N VAL A 254 -8.58 -27.34 -9.65
CA VAL A 254 -8.43 -28.43 -8.69
C VAL A 254 -7.61 -29.56 -9.33
N VAL A 255 -6.41 -29.80 -8.82
CA VAL A 255 -5.44 -30.77 -9.37
C VAL A 255 -5.25 -32.00 -8.49
N GLY A 256 -5.67 -31.92 -7.21
CA GLY A 256 -5.56 -33.01 -6.23
C GLY A 256 -6.90 -33.63 -5.84
N ASP A 257 -6.83 -34.67 -5.00
CA ASP A 257 -8.01 -35.28 -4.41
C ASP A 257 -8.61 -34.39 -3.32
N VAL A 258 -9.92 -34.18 -3.38
CA VAL A 258 -10.68 -33.39 -2.41
C VAL A 258 -11.85 -34.18 -1.86
N SER A 259 -12.13 -34.05 -0.56
CA SER A 259 -13.37 -34.52 0.03
C SER A 259 -14.58 -33.75 -0.51
N GLU A 260 -15.78 -34.28 -0.30
CA GLU A 260 -17.02 -33.59 -0.67
C GLU A 260 -17.17 -32.23 0.04
N SER A 261 -16.73 -32.14 1.30
CA SER A 261 -16.72 -30.90 2.07
C SER A 261 -15.69 -29.89 1.55
N GLN A 262 -14.50 -30.34 1.18
CA GLN A 262 -13.47 -29.47 0.59
C GLN A 262 -13.92 -28.95 -0.77
N ARG A 263 -14.54 -29.81 -1.58
CA ARG A 263 -15.10 -29.43 -2.88
C ARG A 263 -16.16 -28.35 -2.73
N ALA A 264 -17.13 -28.53 -1.84
CA ALA A 264 -18.15 -27.52 -1.58
C ALA A 264 -17.57 -26.16 -1.13
N GLY A 265 -16.50 -26.18 -0.31
CA GLY A 265 -15.80 -24.95 0.08
C GLY A 265 -15.07 -24.27 -1.08
N LEU A 266 -14.40 -25.06 -1.93
CA LEU A 266 -13.74 -24.54 -3.14
C LEU A 266 -14.75 -23.98 -4.14
N ASP A 267 -15.90 -24.65 -4.33
CA ASP A 267 -16.97 -24.18 -5.22
C ASP A 267 -17.51 -22.82 -4.75
N ALA A 268 -17.73 -22.64 -3.43
CA ALA A 268 -18.15 -21.35 -2.88
C ALA A 268 -17.11 -20.23 -3.09
N ILE A 269 -15.81 -20.55 -2.97
CA ILE A 269 -14.74 -19.58 -3.28
C ILE A 269 -14.75 -19.25 -4.77
N ALA A 270 -14.92 -20.24 -5.64
CA ALA A 270 -14.96 -20.03 -7.09
C ALA A 270 -16.13 -19.13 -7.51
N ASP A 271 -17.31 -19.29 -6.90
CA ASP A 271 -18.48 -18.43 -7.14
C ASP A 271 -18.21 -16.97 -6.73
N ALA A 272 -17.57 -16.76 -5.58
CA ALA A 272 -17.16 -15.44 -5.13
C ALA A 272 -16.12 -14.82 -6.09
N MET A 273 -15.12 -15.60 -6.52
CA MET A 273 -14.10 -15.14 -7.47
C MET A 273 -14.70 -14.78 -8.83
N ALA A 274 -15.64 -15.58 -9.34
CA ALA A 274 -16.33 -15.30 -10.61
C ALA A 274 -17.13 -13.98 -10.57
N SER A 275 -17.66 -13.62 -9.40
CA SER A 275 -18.43 -12.39 -9.20
C SER A 275 -17.55 -11.14 -9.06
N HIS A 276 -16.30 -11.29 -8.60
CA HIS A 276 -15.44 -10.17 -8.21
C HIS A 276 -14.09 -10.09 -8.93
N GLY A 277 -13.77 -11.03 -9.83
CA GLY A 277 -12.49 -11.05 -10.56
C GLY A 277 -11.33 -11.58 -9.71
N GLY A 278 -11.57 -12.63 -8.92
CA GLY A 278 -10.60 -13.23 -8.01
C GLY A 278 -10.92 -12.98 -6.52
N THR A 279 -9.97 -13.28 -5.64
CA THR A 279 -10.16 -13.16 -4.18
C THR A 279 -10.05 -11.74 -3.65
N GLY A 280 -9.51 -10.81 -4.44
CA GLY A 280 -9.40 -9.40 -4.09
C GLY A 280 -8.23 -9.00 -3.19
N VAL A 281 -7.61 -9.92 -2.44
CA VAL A 281 -6.51 -9.58 -1.52
C VAL A 281 -5.28 -9.06 -2.27
N GLN A 282 -4.84 -9.76 -3.31
CA GLN A 282 -3.72 -9.30 -4.12
C GLN A 282 -4.08 -8.03 -4.91
N ALA A 283 -5.33 -7.90 -5.36
CA ALA A 283 -5.82 -6.72 -6.05
C ALA A 283 -5.80 -5.49 -5.12
N ALA A 284 -6.12 -5.65 -3.84
CA ALA A 284 -6.05 -4.57 -2.85
C ALA A 284 -4.62 -4.09 -2.62
N LEU A 285 -3.66 -5.02 -2.51
CA LEU A 285 -2.23 -4.68 -2.39
C LEU A 285 -1.72 -3.97 -3.65
N ASN A 286 -2.11 -4.47 -4.82
CA ASN A 286 -1.74 -3.86 -6.09
C ASN A 286 -2.35 -2.46 -6.23
N ALA A 287 -3.62 -2.28 -5.90
CA ALA A 287 -4.29 -0.97 -5.94
C ALA A 287 -3.66 0.02 -4.95
N ALA A 288 -3.25 -0.45 -3.76
CA ALA A 288 -2.55 0.39 -2.79
C ALA A 288 -1.20 0.91 -3.33
N VAL A 289 -0.43 0.06 -4.00
CA VAL A 289 0.93 0.41 -4.45
C VAL A 289 0.95 1.05 -5.84
N TYR A 290 0.32 0.43 -6.83
CA TYR A 290 0.35 0.88 -8.21
C TYR A 290 -0.63 2.02 -8.46
N ASP A 291 -1.88 1.90 -7.98
CA ASP A 291 -2.90 2.91 -8.28
C ASP A 291 -2.87 4.09 -7.29
N ARG A 292 -2.75 3.80 -5.99
CA ARG A 292 -2.90 4.82 -4.96
C ARG A 292 -1.60 5.56 -4.65
N LEU A 293 -0.47 4.86 -4.62
CA LEU A 293 0.87 5.44 -4.45
C LEU A 293 1.56 5.79 -5.77
N ASP A 294 0.92 5.51 -6.91
CA ASP A 294 1.42 5.79 -8.25
C ASP A 294 2.86 5.27 -8.41
N ARG A 295 3.08 4.00 -8.06
CA ARG A 295 4.38 3.33 -8.18
C ARG A 295 4.49 2.62 -9.52
N ILE A 296 5.72 2.48 -10.00
CA ILE A 296 6.09 1.64 -11.13
C ILE A 296 7.17 0.63 -10.72
N THR A 297 7.18 -0.53 -11.35
CA THR A 297 8.20 -1.57 -11.20
C THR A 297 9.23 -1.46 -12.31
N VAL A 298 10.50 -1.23 -11.94
CA VAL A 298 11.62 -1.15 -12.89
C VAL A 298 12.67 -2.21 -12.56
N TYR A 299 13.30 -2.75 -13.59
CA TYR A 299 14.18 -3.92 -13.51
C TYR A 299 15.61 -3.56 -13.89
N PRO A 300 16.51 -3.34 -12.91
CA PRO A 300 17.90 -3.04 -13.19
C PRO A 300 18.64 -4.30 -13.66
N VAL A 301 19.52 -4.15 -14.65
CA VAL A 301 20.38 -5.23 -15.18
C VAL A 301 21.81 -4.73 -15.43
N GLN A 302 22.79 -5.63 -15.40
CA GLN A 302 24.18 -5.30 -15.74
C GLN A 302 24.49 -5.52 -17.23
N ASP A 303 23.90 -6.56 -17.83
CA ASP A 303 23.99 -6.85 -19.27
C ASP A 303 22.65 -6.55 -19.95
N ALA A 304 22.62 -5.51 -20.80
CA ALA A 304 21.41 -5.09 -21.50
C ALA A 304 20.98 -6.04 -22.63
N GLY A 305 21.86 -6.89 -23.16
CA GLY A 305 21.49 -7.88 -24.19
C GLY A 305 20.90 -9.14 -23.58
N LYS A 306 21.47 -9.59 -22.45
CA LYS A 306 21.02 -10.81 -21.76
C LYS A 306 20.00 -10.56 -20.67
N TRP A 307 19.85 -9.31 -20.24
CA TRP A 307 19.06 -8.89 -19.09
C TRP A 307 19.52 -9.58 -17.81
N THR A 308 20.83 -9.70 -17.62
CA THR A 308 21.43 -10.42 -16.49
C THR A 308 22.23 -9.53 -15.55
N ASP A 309 22.43 -9.99 -14.32
CA ASP A 309 23.51 -9.51 -13.44
C ASP A 309 24.89 -10.08 -13.85
N GLY A 310 25.91 -9.75 -13.05
CA GLY A 310 27.29 -10.21 -13.21
C GLY A 310 27.50 -11.70 -12.95
N THR A 311 26.53 -12.37 -12.32
CA THR A 311 26.55 -13.83 -12.09
C THR A 311 25.76 -14.61 -13.15
N GLY A 312 25.01 -13.91 -14.01
CA GLY A 312 24.22 -14.48 -15.09
C GLY A 312 22.74 -14.70 -14.75
N ASN A 313 22.25 -14.25 -13.59
CA ASN A 313 20.82 -14.35 -13.27
C ASN A 313 20.03 -13.36 -14.11
N VAL A 314 18.99 -13.84 -14.81
CA VAL A 314 18.13 -13.00 -15.66
C VAL A 314 17.13 -12.25 -14.77
N LEU A 315 17.00 -10.93 -14.96
CA LEU A 315 16.13 -10.05 -14.18
C LEU A 315 16.24 -10.36 -12.66
N PRO A 316 17.41 -10.11 -12.05
CA PRO A 316 17.68 -10.48 -10.66
C PRO A 316 16.71 -9.78 -9.70
N ASP A 317 16.46 -8.49 -9.95
CA ASP A 317 15.76 -7.60 -9.04
C ASP A 317 14.58 -6.89 -9.73
N ALA A 318 13.74 -6.27 -8.91
CA ALA A 318 12.63 -5.42 -9.31
C ALA A 318 12.44 -4.36 -8.22
N HIS A 319 12.47 -3.08 -8.60
CA HIS A 319 12.37 -1.96 -7.69
C HIS A 319 11.07 -1.20 -7.93
N LEU A 320 10.37 -0.86 -6.84
CA LEU A 320 9.23 0.05 -6.88
C LEU A 320 9.75 1.49 -6.80
N LEU A 321 9.40 2.31 -7.77
CA LEU A 321 9.73 3.72 -7.85
C LEU A 321 8.45 4.56 -7.99
N PRO A 322 8.40 5.81 -7.52
CA PRO A 322 7.34 6.74 -7.91
C PRO A 322 7.25 6.88 -9.43
N ALA A 323 6.04 7.06 -9.97
CA ALA A 323 5.86 7.45 -11.35
C ALA A 323 6.57 8.79 -11.63
N GLY A 324 7.11 8.93 -12.84
CA GLY A 324 7.97 10.06 -13.22
C GLY A 324 9.42 9.94 -12.72
N SER A 325 9.79 8.87 -12.00
CA SER A 325 11.18 8.57 -11.69
C SER A 325 12.03 8.37 -12.95
N THR A 326 13.31 8.66 -12.79
CA THR A 326 14.31 8.71 -13.86
C THR A 326 15.43 7.69 -13.62
N PRO A 327 16.33 7.43 -14.59
CA PRO A 327 17.42 6.49 -14.39
C PRO A 327 18.36 6.80 -13.21
N PRO A 328 18.66 8.08 -12.86
CA PRO A 328 19.33 8.40 -11.61
C PRO A 328 18.57 7.92 -10.35
N ASP A 329 17.25 8.07 -10.31
CA ASP A 329 16.43 7.61 -9.18
C ASP A 329 16.51 6.09 -9.02
N LEU A 330 16.42 5.35 -10.14
CA LEU A 330 16.66 3.91 -10.14
C LEU A 330 18.07 3.58 -9.62
N ALA A 331 19.09 4.34 -10.03
CA ALA A 331 20.46 4.10 -9.59
C ALA A 331 20.61 4.23 -8.07
N TYR A 332 20.00 5.26 -7.46
CA TYR A 332 19.94 5.40 -6.00
C TYR A 332 19.12 4.29 -5.33
N ALA A 333 18.03 3.84 -5.96
CA ALA A 333 17.23 2.73 -5.44
C ALA A 333 17.96 1.37 -5.48
N VAL A 334 18.89 1.18 -6.42
CA VAL A 334 19.79 0.01 -6.41
C VAL A 334 20.83 0.16 -5.31
N HIS A 335 21.61 1.25 -5.32
CA HIS A 335 22.62 1.54 -4.30
C HIS A 335 23.12 2.99 -4.38
N THR A 336 23.39 3.62 -3.23
CA THR A 336 23.87 5.01 -3.16
C THR A 336 25.12 5.25 -4.02
N ASP A 337 26.15 4.40 -3.93
CA ASP A 337 27.37 4.52 -4.74
C ASP A 337 27.11 4.45 -6.26
N ILE A 338 26.11 3.67 -6.69
CA ILE A 338 25.75 3.55 -8.10
C ILE A 338 25.10 4.86 -8.56
N GLY A 339 24.24 5.45 -7.72
CA GLY A 339 23.62 6.77 -7.93
C GLY A 339 24.66 7.90 -7.98
N GLU A 340 25.56 7.99 -6.99
CA GLU A 340 26.61 9.01 -6.96
C GLU A 340 27.57 8.91 -8.15
N GLY A 341 27.86 7.68 -8.60
CA GLY A 341 28.71 7.41 -9.75
C GLY A 341 27.99 7.38 -11.10
N TYR A 342 26.70 7.74 -11.16
CA TYR A 342 25.89 7.58 -12.37
C TYR A 342 26.53 8.28 -13.58
N LEU A 343 26.62 7.57 -14.71
CA LEU A 343 27.14 8.10 -15.98
C LEU A 343 26.07 8.16 -17.07
N HIS A 344 25.32 7.08 -17.24
CA HIS A 344 24.18 6.99 -18.16
C HIS A 344 23.41 5.69 -17.96
N ALA A 345 22.26 5.59 -18.63
CA ALA A 345 21.46 4.38 -18.68
C ALA A 345 21.18 3.93 -20.12
N VAL A 346 20.91 2.64 -20.27
CA VAL A 346 20.52 2.00 -21.53
C VAL A 346 19.22 1.24 -21.29
N ASP A 347 18.21 1.50 -22.11
CA ASP A 347 17.01 0.68 -22.17
C ASP A 347 17.37 -0.64 -22.87
N ALA A 348 17.22 -1.74 -22.14
CA ALA A 348 17.60 -3.08 -22.56
C ALA A 348 16.62 -3.67 -23.60
N ARG A 349 15.39 -3.17 -23.70
CA ARG A 349 14.42 -3.57 -24.74
C ARG A 349 14.78 -2.96 -26.07
N SER A 350 15.04 -1.65 -26.12
CA SER A 350 15.38 -0.96 -27.36
C SER A 350 16.89 -1.00 -27.70
N SER A 351 17.73 -1.42 -26.74
CA SER A 351 19.20 -1.35 -26.84
C SER A 351 19.72 0.07 -27.11
N ARG A 352 19.00 1.10 -26.63
CA ARG A 352 19.35 2.50 -26.83
C ARG A 352 19.72 3.17 -25.52
N ARG A 353 20.68 4.08 -25.60
CA ARG A 353 20.97 4.99 -24.49
C ARG A 353 19.77 5.90 -24.26
N ILE A 354 19.37 6.02 -23.02
CA ILE A 354 18.32 6.94 -22.57
C ILE A 354 18.95 8.10 -21.81
N GLY A 355 18.27 9.25 -21.82
CA GLY A 355 18.71 10.45 -21.12
C GLY A 355 18.47 10.35 -19.62
N GLU A 356 19.18 11.19 -18.86
CA GLU A 356 18.99 11.32 -17.40
C GLU A 356 17.61 11.80 -17.01
N SER A 357 16.95 12.58 -17.87
CA SER A 357 15.59 13.08 -17.66
C SER A 357 14.52 12.21 -18.32
N HIS A 358 14.87 10.99 -18.76
CA HIS A 358 13.88 10.08 -19.33
C HIS A 358 13.01 9.54 -18.20
N GLU A 359 11.69 9.72 -18.31
CA GLU A 359 10.75 9.15 -17.36
C GLU A 359 10.64 7.64 -17.60
N LEU A 360 10.93 6.87 -16.56
CA LEU A 360 10.81 5.41 -16.56
C LEU A 360 9.33 5.00 -16.54
N SER A 361 9.06 3.84 -17.12
CA SER A 361 7.72 3.25 -17.22
C SER A 361 7.65 1.87 -16.55
N GLU A 362 6.44 1.41 -16.26
CA GLU A 362 6.18 0.06 -15.72
C GLU A 362 6.82 -1.02 -16.62
N GLY A 363 7.60 -1.92 -16.02
CA GLY A 363 8.21 -3.03 -16.75
C GLY A 363 9.47 -2.67 -17.53
N ASP A 364 10.00 -1.46 -17.36
CA ASP A 364 11.26 -1.06 -17.97
C ASP A 364 12.43 -1.90 -17.46
N VAL A 365 13.30 -2.30 -18.39
CA VAL A 365 14.51 -3.06 -18.09
C VAL A 365 15.70 -2.18 -18.40
N ILE A 366 16.39 -1.72 -17.36
CA ILE A 366 17.36 -0.64 -17.46
C ILE A 366 18.74 -1.13 -17.04
N LYS A 367 19.72 -0.92 -17.92
CA LYS A 367 21.13 -1.01 -17.55
C LYS A 367 21.64 0.33 -17.07
N ILE A 368 22.08 0.39 -15.82
CA ILE A 368 22.77 1.55 -15.26
C ILE A 368 24.28 1.40 -15.51
N VAL A 369 24.92 2.47 -15.96
CA VAL A 369 26.37 2.56 -16.08
C VAL A 369 26.85 3.59 -15.06
N SER A 370 27.71 3.14 -14.14
CA SER A 370 28.24 3.96 -13.04
C SER A 370 29.77 3.84 -12.96
N THR A 371 30.43 4.80 -12.31
CA THR A 371 31.85 4.74 -11.96
C THR A 371 32.14 3.82 -10.78
N ALA A 372 31.13 3.57 -9.93
CA ALA A 372 31.18 2.45 -9.01
C ALA A 372 31.19 1.17 -9.85
N GLY A 373 32.16 0.28 -9.61
CA GLY A 373 32.33 -0.94 -10.41
C GLY A 373 31.07 -1.81 -10.45
N PRO A 374 31.00 -2.77 -11.38
CA PRO A 374 29.84 -3.64 -11.54
C PRO A 374 29.51 -4.43 -10.28
#